data_AF-G0TWH5-F1
#
_entry.id   AF-G0TWH5-F1
#
_cell.length_a   1.000
_cell.length_b   1.000
_cell.length_c   1.000
_cell.angle_alpha   90.00
_cell.angle_beta   90.00
_cell.angle_gamma   90.00
#
_symmetry.space_group_name_H-M   'P 1'
#
loop_
_entity.id
_entity.type
_entity.pdbx_description
1 polymer ?
#
loop_
_entity_poly.entity_id
_entity_poly.type
_entity_poly.pdbx_seq_one_letter_code
_entity_poly.pdbx_strand_id
1 'polypeptide(L)'
;MQASVSTAGYHSTVAFRPVGEFKAPIQTVHGYTEPQLKPRQDAAVILVTSVVTSWLQRPISKLHAFYFLSDVPGASNQPHTLEKRVHFFRTLFNIPWLSGQPIIWNTSRYVFLLTLFVWLRHLLSDRNNTAVGFTAGALTGVVYTLMRHPYDVLHATAAGASGPVAFTGAMDVVKRAMRENPRILLGIYRGLAPAASGRALLYCAKFGVYNALRYDGVYHGTWALFLYCHFGACLGRVLQYPFLSARHQLHMRNQQTRGRPLTFRSYIMEVRARHGITKIYDGFFASRPFLNAVPSALLLTLYDVCTRRLTEHLHPDLRKLHAKVDQPLCSTRTEPYASRLPVYEFGKR
;
A
#
# COMPACT_ATOMS: atom_id res chain seq x y z
N MET A 1 43.28 3.52 49.32
CA MET A 1 41.85 3.46 48.94
C MET A 1 41.68 4.14 47.59
N GLN A 2 41.64 3.36 46.51
CA GLN A 2 41.35 3.85 45.15
C GLN A 2 40.04 3.19 44.72
N ALA A 3 39.00 4.00 44.57
CA ALA A 3 37.70 3.56 44.09
C ALA A 3 37.76 3.44 42.56
N SER A 4 37.66 2.21 42.06
CA SER A 4 37.48 1.93 40.64
C SER A 4 36.06 2.31 40.22
N VAL A 5 35.92 3.41 39.48
CA VAL A 5 34.68 3.80 38.81
C VAL A 5 34.46 2.83 37.63
N SER A 6 33.57 1.85 37.80
CA SER A 6 33.12 1.01 36.70
C SER A 6 32.16 1.81 35.82
N THR A 7 32.65 2.31 34.69
CA THR A 7 31.78 2.78 33.61
C THR A 7 31.09 1.56 33.00
N ALA A 8 29.82 1.37 33.34
CA ALA A 8 28.94 0.43 32.67
C ALA A 8 28.87 0.81 31.19
N GLY A 9 29.63 0.10 30.36
CA GLY A 9 29.66 0.26 28.92
C GLY A 9 28.28 -0.01 28.36
N TYR A 10 27.64 1.02 27.80
CA TYR A 10 26.45 0.87 26.99
C TYR A 10 26.83 0.07 25.74
N HIS A 11 26.53 -1.23 25.71
CA HIS A 11 26.64 -2.04 24.50
C HIS A 11 25.55 -1.58 23.53
N SER A 12 25.92 -0.75 22.55
CA SER A 12 25.09 -0.57 21.37
C SER A 12 25.07 -1.90 20.61
N THR A 13 23.93 -2.59 20.59
CA THR A 13 23.70 -3.83 19.82
C THR A 13 23.81 -3.62 18.30
N VAL A 14 24.07 -2.40 17.83
CA VAL A 14 24.16 -2.04 16.42
C VAL A 14 25.30 -1.03 16.20
N ALA A 15 26.54 -1.51 16.16
CA ALA A 15 27.67 -0.71 15.66
C ALA A 15 28.68 -1.61 14.94
N PHE A 16 28.56 -1.66 13.60
CA PHE A 16 29.58 -2.25 12.74
C PHE A 16 30.30 -1.11 12.01
N ARG A 17 31.64 -1.04 12.14
CA ARG A 17 32.49 -0.02 11.50
C ARG A 17 33.67 -0.73 10.83
N PRO A 18 33.80 -0.74 9.48
CA PRO A 18 34.97 -1.35 8.85
C PRO A 18 36.08 -0.31 8.61
N VAL A 19 37.31 -0.74 8.88
CA VAL A 19 38.58 -0.02 8.59
C VAL A 19 39.19 -0.70 7.37
N GLY A 20 39.10 -0.08 6.19
CA GLY A 20 39.73 -0.60 4.98
C GLY A 20 39.49 0.25 3.72
N GLU A 21 40.52 0.38 2.87
CA GLU A 21 40.45 1.08 1.59
C GLU A 21 39.63 0.31 0.54
N PHE A 22 38.79 1.05 -0.17
CA PHE A 22 37.81 0.53 -1.12
C PHE A 22 38.42 0.26 -2.49
N LYS A 23 38.25 -0.96 -3.02
CA LYS A 23 38.42 -1.28 -4.44
C LYS A 23 37.06 -1.60 -5.07
N ALA A 24 36.74 -0.95 -6.18
CA ALA A 24 35.49 -1.15 -6.91
C ALA A 24 35.43 -2.56 -7.54
N PRO A 25 34.26 -3.24 -7.52
CA PRO A 25 34.15 -4.59 -8.07
C PRO A 25 34.16 -4.60 -9.60
N ILE A 26 34.96 -5.51 -10.17
CA ILE A 26 35.26 -5.62 -11.62
C ILE A 26 34.16 -6.35 -12.42
N GLN A 27 33.15 -6.95 -11.79
CA GLN A 27 32.03 -7.57 -12.53
C GLN A 27 30.77 -7.71 -11.67
N THR A 28 29.69 -7.12 -12.15
CA THR A 28 28.30 -7.21 -11.69
C THR A 28 27.59 -8.32 -12.47
N VAL A 29 26.94 -9.27 -11.78
CA VAL A 29 26.22 -10.38 -12.42
C VAL A 29 24.75 -10.34 -11.98
N HIS A 30 23.86 -10.03 -12.93
CA HIS A 30 22.41 -10.17 -12.79
C HIS A 30 22.01 -11.64 -12.83
N GLY A 31 21.14 -12.11 -11.94
CA GLY A 31 20.60 -13.47 -12.08
C GLY A 31 19.67 -13.98 -10.98
N TYR A 32 19.89 -13.66 -9.71
CA TYR A 32 19.13 -14.31 -8.62
C TYR A 32 17.85 -13.57 -8.23
N THR A 33 17.77 -12.27 -8.49
CA THR A 33 16.74 -11.43 -7.88
C THR A 33 15.54 -11.14 -8.77
N GLU A 34 15.66 -11.36 -10.08
CA GLU A 34 14.55 -11.19 -11.02
C GLU A 34 13.83 -12.52 -11.25
N PRO A 35 12.50 -12.58 -11.11
CA PRO A 35 11.74 -13.79 -11.35
C PRO A 35 11.79 -14.16 -12.84
N GLN A 36 12.35 -15.33 -13.16
CA GLN A 36 12.38 -15.90 -14.51
C GLN A 36 11.17 -16.81 -14.74
N LEU A 37 9.97 -16.30 -14.46
CA LEU A 37 8.73 -17.06 -14.64
C LEU A 37 8.15 -16.84 -16.04
N LYS A 38 7.61 -17.90 -16.64
CA LYS A 38 6.79 -17.77 -17.85
C LYS A 38 5.54 -16.94 -17.51
N PRO A 39 4.96 -16.16 -18.45
CA PRO A 39 3.78 -15.32 -18.17
C PRO A 39 2.60 -16.08 -17.55
N ARG A 40 2.39 -17.35 -17.91
CA ARG A 40 1.35 -18.20 -17.32
C ARG A 40 1.60 -18.54 -15.86
N GLN A 41 2.86 -18.77 -15.49
CA GLN A 41 3.27 -19.07 -14.12
C GLN A 41 3.16 -17.82 -13.25
N ASP A 42 3.59 -16.67 -13.77
CA ASP A 42 3.48 -15.39 -13.07
C ASP A 42 2.01 -15.00 -12.83
N ALA A 43 1.15 -15.15 -13.84
CA ALA A 43 -0.29 -14.94 -13.70
C ALA A 43 -0.92 -15.86 -12.61
N ALA A 44 -0.48 -17.12 -12.53
CA ALA A 44 -0.95 -18.05 -11.49
C ALA A 44 -0.50 -17.58 -10.09
N VAL A 45 0.75 -17.14 -9.93
CA VAL A 45 1.24 -16.59 -8.66
C VAL A 45 0.48 -15.33 -8.26
N ILE A 46 0.24 -14.41 -9.21
CA ILE A 46 -0.56 -13.20 -8.98
C ILE A 46 -1.97 -13.56 -8.51
N LEU A 47 -2.63 -14.53 -9.15
CA LEU A 47 -3.97 -14.97 -8.76
C LEU A 47 -3.99 -15.57 -7.34
N VAL A 48 -3.10 -16.52 -7.05
CA VAL A 48 -3.04 -17.20 -5.74
C VAL A 48 -2.77 -16.19 -4.63
N THR A 49 -1.76 -15.33 -4.79
CA THR A 49 -1.39 -14.33 -3.79
C THR A 49 -2.49 -13.28 -3.59
N SER A 50 -3.22 -12.92 -4.64
CA SER A 50 -4.38 -12.03 -4.57
C SER A 50 -5.56 -12.65 -3.81
N VAL A 51 -5.84 -13.94 -4.03
CA VAL A 51 -6.87 -14.68 -3.29
C VAL A 51 -6.49 -14.74 -1.81
N VAL A 52 -5.28 -15.22 -1.50
CA VAL A 52 -4.79 -15.35 -0.12
C VAL A 52 -4.84 -13.99 0.60
N THR A 53 -4.37 -12.93 -0.05
CA THR A 53 -4.42 -11.58 0.53
C THR A 53 -5.87 -11.12 0.77
N SER A 54 -6.80 -11.41 -0.14
CA SER A 54 -8.21 -11.06 0.02
C SER A 54 -8.87 -11.76 1.20
N TRP A 55 -8.47 -13.01 1.46
CA TRP A 55 -8.90 -13.76 2.64
C TRP A 55 -8.32 -13.15 3.92
N LEU A 56 -7.01 -12.89 3.94
CA LEU A 56 -6.31 -12.29 5.09
C LEU A 56 -6.73 -10.84 5.38
N GLN A 57 -7.22 -10.11 4.38
CA GLN A 57 -7.72 -8.74 4.57
C GLN A 57 -8.95 -8.68 5.49
N ARG A 58 -9.81 -9.71 5.49
CA ARG A 58 -11.07 -9.71 6.27
C ARG A 58 -10.84 -9.59 7.78
N PRO A 59 -10.01 -10.44 8.44
CA PRO A 59 -9.71 -10.26 9.85
C PRO A 59 -9.04 -8.91 10.13
N ILE A 60 -8.17 -8.41 9.23
CA ILE A 60 -7.52 -7.10 9.40
C ILE A 60 -8.56 -5.96 9.38
N SER A 61 -9.54 -6.02 8.48
CA SER A 61 -10.65 -5.06 8.45
C SER A 61 -11.52 -5.11 9.71
N LYS A 62 -11.53 -6.23 10.44
CA LYS A 62 -12.18 -6.32 11.76
C LYS A 62 -11.32 -5.80 12.89
N LEU A 63 -10.01 -6.01 12.86
CA LEU A 63 -9.05 -5.36 13.78
C LEU A 63 -9.21 -3.83 13.76
N HIS A 64 -9.60 -3.27 12.61
CA HIS A 64 -10.03 -1.89 12.51
C HIS A 64 -11.20 -1.55 13.47
N ALA A 65 -12.22 -2.38 13.59
CA ALA A 65 -13.32 -2.13 14.53
C ALA A 65 -12.84 -2.13 16.01
N PHE A 66 -11.88 -3.01 16.35
CA PHE A 66 -11.34 -3.12 17.70
C PHE A 66 -10.52 -1.92 18.15
N TYR A 67 -9.69 -1.35 17.27
CA TYR A 67 -8.86 -0.20 17.60
C TYR A 67 -9.69 1.05 17.98
N PHE A 68 -10.99 1.08 17.67
CA PHE A 68 -11.89 2.16 18.07
C PHE A 68 -12.19 2.14 19.57
N LEU A 69 -12.09 0.98 20.21
CA LEU A 69 -12.38 0.82 21.63
C LEU A 69 -11.23 1.34 22.51
N SER A 70 -10.01 1.39 21.97
CA SER A 70 -8.78 1.74 22.69
C SER A 70 -8.41 3.22 22.63
N ASP A 71 -8.62 3.93 21.51
CA ASP A 71 -8.05 5.27 21.29
C ASP A 71 -9.05 6.31 20.76
N VAL A 72 -9.85 6.91 21.65
CA VAL A 72 -10.38 8.25 21.42
C VAL A 72 -9.89 9.14 22.56
N PRO A 73 -8.76 9.84 22.38
CA PRO A 73 -8.30 10.84 23.34
C PRO A 73 -9.38 11.92 23.47
N GLY A 74 -9.93 12.08 24.67
CA GLY A 74 -11.02 13.03 24.95
C GLY A 74 -12.40 12.41 25.18
N ALA A 75 -12.65 11.14 24.80
CA ALA A 75 -13.86 10.41 25.18
C ALA A 75 -13.66 9.53 26.44
N SER A 76 -12.46 9.54 27.02
CA SER A 76 -12.05 8.68 28.14
C SER A 76 -12.61 9.10 29.51
N ASN A 77 -13.25 10.26 29.62
CA ASN A 77 -13.75 10.75 30.91
C ASN A 77 -15.16 10.26 31.25
N GLN A 78 -15.81 9.46 30.40
CA GLN A 78 -17.06 8.80 30.75
C GLN A 78 -16.79 7.42 31.38
N PRO A 79 -17.41 7.07 32.53
CA PRO A 79 -17.16 5.85 33.30
C PRO A 79 -17.63 4.53 32.65
N HIS A 80 -17.69 4.43 31.32
CA HIS A 80 -18.23 3.28 30.58
C HIS A 80 -17.18 2.19 30.28
N THR A 81 -16.24 1.94 31.20
CA THR A 81 -15.20 0.90 31.03
C THR A 81 -15.79 -0.51 30.95
N LEU A 82 -16.94 -0.76 31.59
CA LEU A 82 -17.65 -2.04 31.54
C LEU A 82 -18.24 -2.33 30.15
N GLU A 83 -18.79 -1.31 29.49
CA GLU A 83 -19.38 -1.43 28.15
C GLU A 83 -18.32 -1.76 27.08
N LYS A 84 -17.10 -1.24 27.22
CA LYS A 84 -16.00 -1.52 26.28
C LYS A 84 -15.63 -3.01 26.22
N ARG A 85 -15.62 -3.71 27.37
CA ARG A 85 -15.32 -5.16 27.41
C ARG A 85 -16.44 -5.96 26.75
N VAL A 86 -17.69 -5.62 27.02
CA VAL A 86 -18.85 -6.26 26.38
C VAL A 86 -18.84 -6.01 24.87
N HIS A 87 -18.55 -4.79 24.43
CA HIS A 87 -18.41 -4.45 23.02
C HIS A 87 -17.26 -5.19 22.35
N PHE A 88 -16.12 -5.35 23.04
CA PHE A 88 -14.99 -6.14 22.56
C PHE A 88 -15.40 -7.59 22.30
N PHE A 89 -15.96 -8.28 23.30
CA PHE A 89 -16.37 -9.68 23.14
C PHE A 89 -17.49 -9.86 22.12
N ARG A 90 -18.46 -8.94 22.06
CA ARG A 90 -19.50 -8.93 21.03
C ARG A 90 -18.90 -8.79 19.63
N THR A 91 -17.90 -7.93 19.45
CA THR A 91 -17.22 -7.74 18.16
C THR A 91 -16.37 -8.96 17.78
N LEU A 92 -15.77 -9.62 18.77
CA LEU A 92 -14.89 -10.80 18.59
C LEU A 92 -15.67 -12.07 18.23
N PHE A 93 -16.79 -12.30 18.89
CA PHE A 93 -17.54 -13.55 18.77
C PHE A 93 -18.81 -13.43 17.93
N ASN A 94 -19.56 -12.32 17.98
CA ASN A 94 -20.87 -12.25 17.31
C ASN A 94 -20.80 -11.76 15.86
N ILE A 95 -19.74 -11.04 15.46
CA ILE A 95 -19.60 -10.62 14.07
C ILE A 95 -18.89 -11.76 13.33
N PRO A 96 -19.42 -12.29 12.22
CA PRO A 96 -18.74 -13.34 11.47
C PRO A 96 -17.42 -12.80 10.91
N TRP A 97 -16.29 -13.50 11.14
CA TRP A 97 -14.93 -13.10 10.72
C TRP A 97 -14.76 -12.84 9.22
N LEU A 98 -15.75 -13.32 8.46
CA LEU A 98 -15.82 -13.23 7.01
C LEU A 98 -16.80 -12.17 6.50
N SER A 99 -17.39 -11.33 7.36
CA SER A 99 -18.20 -10.18 6.93
C SER A 99 -17.31 -9.12 6.27
N GLY A 100 -17.72 -8.63 5.10
CA GLY A 100 -17.04 -7.53 4.42
C GLY A 100 -17.33 -7.53 2.93
N GLN A 101 -16.52 -6.77 2.17
CA GLN A 101 -16.59 -6.82 0.72
C GLN A 101 -16.42 -8.27 0.20
N PRO A 102 -17.09 -8.63 -0.91
CA PRO A 102 -16.98 -9.97 -1.47
C PRO A 102 -15.52 -10.26 -1.85
N ILE A 103 -15.04 -11.48 -1.53
CA ILE A 103 -13.65 -11.91 -1.79
C ILE A 103 -13.29 -11.73 -3.27
N ILE A 104 -14.24 -12.06 -4.16
CA ILE A 104 -14.07 -11.96 -5.61
C ILE A 104 -13.73 -10.52 -6.02
N TRP A 105 -14.38 -9.53 -5.40
CA TRP A 105 -14.13 -8.12 -5.70
C TRP A 105 -12.75 -7.64 -5.24
N ASN A 106 -12.33 -8.05 -4.04
CA ASN A 106 -10.98 -7.73 -3.57
C ASN A 106 -9.90 -8.45 -4.38
N THR A 107 -10.17 -9.70 -4.76
CA THR A 107 -9.26 -10.53 -5.56
C THR A 107 -9.08 -9.91 -6.94
N SER A 108 -10.17 -9.57 -7.64
CA SER A 108 -10.09 -8.94 -8.96
C SER A 108 -9.30 -7.63 -8.92
N ARG A 109 -9.51 -6.82 -7.87
CA ARG A 109 -8.73 -5.59 -7.64
C ARG A 109 -7.24 -5.88 -7.48
N TYR A 110 -6.86 -6.87 -6.68
CA TYR A 110 -5.46 -7.20 -6.44
C TYR A 110 -4.78 -7.80 -7.66
N VAL A 111 -5.46 -8.71 -8.36
CA VAL A 111 -4.99 -9.27 -9.64
C VAL A 111 -4.75 -8.14 -10.63
N PHE A 112 -5.73 -7.27 -10.84
CA PHE A 112 -5.61 -6.14 -11.76
C PHE A 112 -4.41 -5.25 -11.42
N LEU A 113 -4.25 -4.86 -10.15
CA LEU A 113 -3.17 -3.97 -9.72
C LEU A 113 -1.79 -4.60 -9.89
N LEU A 114 -1.62 -5.87 -9.52
CA LEU A 114 -0.33 -6.56 -9.67
C LEU A 114 0.00 -6.81 -11.14
N THR A 115 -0.94 -7.36 -11.91
CA THR A 115 -0.74 -7.63 -13.34
C THR A 115 -0.39 -6.36 -14.10
N LEU A 116 -1.13 -5.27 -13.85
CA LEU A 116 -0.85 -3.99 -14.51
C LEU A 116 0.51 -3.43 -14.12
N PHE A 117 0.89 -3.50 -12.83
CA PHE A 117 2.21 -3.05 -12.39
C PHE A 117 3.34 -3.86 -13.03
N VAL A 118 3.25 -5.20 -13.01
CA VAL A 118 4.27 -6.09 -13.59
C VAL A 118 4.40 -5.82 -15.09
N TRP A 119 3.27 -5.71 -15.80
CA TRP A 119 3.26 -5.40 -17.22
C TRP A 119 3.90 -4.03 -17.51
N LEU A 120 3.50 -2.97 -16.81
CA LEU A 120 4.09 -1.63 -16.98
C LEU A 120 5.59 -1.61 -16.65
N ARG A 121 6.01 -2.34 -15.61
CA ARG A 121 7.43 -2.47 -15.25
C ARG A 121 8.23 -3.14 -16.37
N HIS A 122 7.70 -4.18 -17.00
CA HIS A 122 8.34 -4.83 -18.15
C HIS A 122 8.43 -3.91 -19.37
N LEU A 123 7.37 -3.13 -19.64
CA LEU A 123 7.39 -2.14 -20.73
C LEU A 123 8.40 -1.02 -20.50
N LEU A 124 8.56 -0.59 -19.25
CA LEU A 124 9.44 0.51 -18.84
C LEU A 124 10.84 0.04 -18.45
N SER A 125 11.23 -1.20 -18.78
CA SER A 125 12.47 -1.85 -18.33
C SER A 125 13.73 -1.21 -18.94
N ASP A 126 13.96 0.05 -18.60
CA ASP A 126 15.12 0.86 -18.94
C ASP A 126 16.12 0.86 -17.77
N ARG A 127 17.35 1.36 -17.99
CA ARG A 127 18.54 1.17 -17.11
C ARG A 127 18.38 1.42 -15.59
N ASN A 128 17.39 2.19 -15.12
CA ASN A 128 17.24 2.53 -13.69
C ASN A 128 16.04 1.84 -13.03
N ASN A 129 16.28 0.69 -12.40
CA ASN A 129 15.27 -0.09 -11.67
C ASN A 129 14.43 0.75 -10.70
N THR A 130 15.05 1.65 -9.92
CA THR A 130 14.33 2.44 -8.93
C THR A 130 13.31 3.36 -9.59
N ALA A 131 13.74 4.18 -10.57
CA ALA A 131 12.86 5.10 -11.29
C ALA A 131 11.71 4.37 -11.99
N VAL A 132 12.00 3.21 -12.60
CA VAL A 132 11.01 2.35 -13.26
C VAL A 132 9.92 1.88 -12.30
N GLY A 133 10.27 1.54 -11.05
CA GLY A 133 9.28 1.15 -10.04
C GLY A 133 8.30 2.27 -9.69
N PHE A 134 8.82 3.49 -9.51
CA PHE A 134 8.01 4.67 -9.20
C PHE A 134 7.10 5.07 -10.38
N THR A 135 7.64 5.10 -11.60
CA THR A 135 6.87 5.45 -12.80
C THR A 135 5.80 4.40 -13.13
N ALA A 136 6.15 3.11 -13.11
CA ALA A 136 5.18 2.02 -13.29
C ALA A 136 4.09 2.06 -12.21
N GLY A 137 4.47 2.34 -10.95
CA GLY A 137 3.51 2.52 -9.86
C GLY A 137 2.56 3.70 -10.07
N ALA A 138 3.08 4.85 -10.50
CA ALA A 138 2.27 6.04 -10.78
C ALA A 138 1.26 5.78 -11.91
N LEU A 139 1.71 5.19 -13.03
CA LEU A 139 0.86 4.83 -14.16
C LEU A 139 -0.20 3.79 -13.78
N THR A 140 0.17 2.78 -12.98
CA THR A 140 -0.78 1.81 -12.43
C THR A 140 -1.91 2.53 -11.68
N GLY A 141 -1.59 3.55 -10.88
CA GLY A 141 -2.57 4.34 -10.15
C GLY A 141 -3.48 5.18 -11.05
N VAL A 142 -2.95 5.78 -12.11
CA VAL A 142 -3.74 6.55 -13.08
C VAL A 142 -4.73 5.63 -13.81
N VAL A 143 -4.23 4.53 -14.40
CA VAL A 143 -5.05 3.57 -15.15
C VAL A 143 -6.11 2.94 -14.24
N TYR A 144 -5.73 2.52 -13.02
CA TYR A 144 -6.69 2.02 -12.03
C TYR A 144 -7.80 3.05 -11.75
N THR A 145 -7.45 4.31 -11.62
CA THR A 145 -8.43 5.38 -11.36
C THR A 145 -9.34 5.61 -12.54
N LEU A 146 -8.82 5.61 -13.77
CA LEU A 146 -9.63 5.77 -14.98
C LEU A 146 -10.71 4.68 -15.08
N MET A 147 -10.37 3.44 -14.74
CA MET A 147 -11.31 2.32 -14.75
C MET A 147 -12.28 2.34 -13.56
N ARG A 148 -11.80 2.71 -12.37
CA ARG A 148 -12.56 2.58 -11.12
C ARG A 148 -13.41 3.80 -10.79
N HIS A 149 -12.96 5.00 -11.13
CA HIS A 149 -13.60 6.26 -10.77
C HIS A 149 -15.06 6.34 -11.24
N PRO A 150 -15.43 5.89 -12.45
CA PRO A 150 -16.83 5.89 -12.88
C PRO A 150 -17.74 5.12 -11.93
N TYR A 151 -17.33 3.92 -11.53
CA TYR A 151 -18.08 3.11 -10.58
C TYR A 151 -18.18 3.81 -9.21
N ASP A 152 -17.08 4.37 -8.71
CA ASP A 152 -17.06 5.01 -7.39
C ASP A 152 -18.00 6.23 -7.35
N VAL A 153 -18.08 7.01 -8.43
CA VAL A 153 -19.02 8.13 -8.54
C VAL A 153 -20.46 7.63 -8.58
N LEU A 154 -20.76 6.64 -9.40
CA LEU A 154 -22.12 6.08 -9.50
C LEU A 154 -22.58 5.47 -8.17
N HIS A 155 -21.69 4.76 -7.48
CA HIS A 155 -21.98 4.20 -6.16
C HIS A 155 -22.20 5.29 -5.11
N ALA A 156 -21.38 6.35 -5.12
CA ALA A 156 -21.56 7.48 -4.22
C ALA A 156 -22.88 8.23 -4.49
N THR A 157 -23.27 8.39 -5.76
CA THR A 157 -24.55 8.96 -6.15
C THR A 157 -25.72 8.10 -5.70
N ALA A 158 -25.63 6.77 -5.85
CA ALA A 158 -26.66 5.85 -5.38
C ALA A 158 -26.82 5.91 -3.85
N ALA A 159 -25.71 5.95 -3.10
CA ALA A 159 -25.72 6.01 -1.64
C ALA A 159 -26.14 7.38 -1.07
N GLY A 160 -25.89 8.47 -1.81
CA GLY A 160 -26.21 9.84 -1.40
C GLY A 160 -27.59 10.33 -1.82
N ALA A 161 -28.37 9.53 -2.55
CA ALA A 161 -29.70 9.90 -3.00
C ALA A 161 -30.71 9.80 -1.86
N SER A 162 -30.78 10.85 -1.04
CA SER A 162 -31.79 11.02 0.03
C SER A 162 -33.11 11.62 -0.48
N GLY A 163 -33.37 11.55 -1.79
CA GLY A 163 -34.59 12.10 -2.40
C GLY A 163 -35.78 11.12 -2.37
N PRO A 164 -36.96 11.53 -2.86
CA PRO A 164 -38.16 10.67 -2.89
C PRO A 164 -38.00 9.41 -3.75
N VAL A 165 -36.94 9.35 -4.59
CA VAL A 165 -36.60 8.15 -5.35
C VAL A 165 -35.21 7.67 -4.95
N ALA A 166 -35.19 6.63 -4.11
CA ALA A 166 -33.97 5.92 -3.75
C ALA A 166 -33.51 5.05 -4.94
N PHE A 167 -32.21 5.06 -5.24
CA PHE A 167 -31.64 4.18 -6.26
C PHE A 167 -31.37 2.80 -5.67
N THR A 168 -31.76 1.76 -6.39
CA THR A 168 -31.49 0.37 -5.98
C THR A 168 -30.01 -0.01 -6.11
N GLY A 169 -29.26 0.70 -6.97
CA GLY A 169 -27.81 0.53 -7.10
C GLY A 169 -27.18 1.38 -8.20
N ALA A 170 -25.87 1.21 -8.41
CA ALA A 170 -25.11 1.98 -9.40
C ALA A 170 -25.64 1.78 -10.84
N MET A 171 -26.10 0.57 -11.18
CA MET A 171 -26.66 0.28 -12.50
C MET A 171 -27.99 1.00 -12.74
N ASP A 172 -28.79 1.19 -11.70
CA ASP A 172 -30.05 1.92 -11.75
C ASP A 172 -29.79 3.41 -12.03
N VAL A 173 -28.79 4.00 -11.37
CA VAL A 173 -28.31 5.35 -11.66
C VAL A 173 -27.89 5.50 -13.11
N VAL A 174 -27.15 4.55 -13.68
CA VAL A 174 -26.74 4.59 -15.10
C VAL A 174 -27.94 4.48 -16.03
N LYS A 175 -28.83 3.50 -15.82
CA LYS A 175 -30.03 3.31 -16.64
C LYS A 175 -30.91 4.56 -16.63
N ARG A 176 -31.09 5.16 -15.47
CA ARG A 176 -31.87 6.39 -15.32
C ARG A 176 -31.18 7.60 -15.97
N ALA A 177 -29.88 7.77 -15.75
CA ALA A 177 -29.11 8.84 -16.38
C ALA A 177 -29.14 8.74 -17.92
N MET A 178 -29.06 7.53 -18.49
CA MET A 178 -29.18 7.32 -19.93
C MET A 178 -30.58 7.67 -20.47
N ARG A 179 -31.64 7.41 -19.70
CA ARG A 179 -33.02 7.71 -20.09
C ARG A 179 -33.35 9.20 -19.98
N GLU A 180 -32.92 9.85 -18.90
CA GLU A 180 -33.29 11.24 -18.62
C GLU A 180 -32.41 12.23 -19.38
N ASN A 181 -31.08 12.11 -19.28
CA ASN A 181 -30.15 13.04 -19.92
C ASN A 181 -28.73 12.44 -20.04
N PRO A 182 -28.29 12.01 -21.24
CA PRO A 182 -26.97 11.38 -21.41
C PRO A 182 -25.80 12.32 -21.09
N ARG A 183 -26.01 13.65 -21.12
CA ARG A 183 -25.01 14.65 -20.71
C ARG A 183 -24.61 14.52 -19.24
N ILE A 184 -25.47 13.94 -18.38
CA ILE A 184 -25.15 13.68 -16.97
C ILE A 184 -24.00 12.66 -16.85
N LEU A 185 -23.80 11.80 -17.85
CA LEU A 185 -22.69 10.84 -17.86
C LEU A 185 -21.32 11.51 -17.91
N LEU A 186 -21.21 12.73 -18.49
CA LEU A 186 -19.96 13.51 -18.42
C LEU A 186 -19.63 13.92 -16.97
N GLY A 187 -20.65 14.05 -16.12
CA GLY A 187 -20.51 14.30 -14.69
C GLY A 187 -19.85 13.14 -13.94
N ILE A 188 -19.83 11.93 -14.50
CA ILE A 188 -19.18 10.76 -13.89
C ILE A 188 -17.66 10.96 -13.78
N TYR A 189 -17.06 11.72 -14.70
CA TYR A 189 -15.64 12.04 -14.66
C TYR A 189 -15.32 13.28 -13.80
N ARG A 190 -16.31 13.87 -13.12
CA ARG A 190 -16.07 14.98 -12.21
C ARG A 190 -15.16 14.55 -11.06
N GLY A 191 -14.09 15.31 -10.85
CA GLY A 191 -13.10 15.00 -9.83
C GLY A 191 -12.17 13.83 -10.19
N LEU A 192 -12.13 13.40 -11.46
CA LEU A 192 -11.18 12.39 -11.92
C LEU A 192 -9.74 12.84 -11.71
N ALA A 193 -9.38 14.07 -12.08
CA ALA A 193 -8.01 14.59 -11.96
C ALA A 193 -7.44 14.47 -10.53
N PRO A 194 -8.07 15.03 -9.48
CA PRO A 194 -7.55 14.88 -8.10
C PRO A 194 -7.59 13.43 -7.60
N ALA A 195 -8.54 12.62 -8.08
CA ALA A 195 -8.57 11.19 -7.78
C ALA A 195 -7.35 10.47 -8.36
N ALA A 196 -7.05 10.76 -9.63
CA ALA A 196 -5.95 10.17 -10.38
C ALA A 196 -4.61 10.60 -9.79
N SER A 197 -4.44 11.88 -9.45
CA SER A 197 -3.24 12.37 -8.77
C SER A 197 -3.01 11.69 -7.41
N GLY A 198 -4.05 11.62 -6.57
CA GLY A 198 -3.94 10.97 -5.26
C GLY A 198 -3.62 9.47 -5.37
N ARG A 199 -4.24 8.77 -6.33
CA ARG A 199 -3.97 7.35 -6.58
C ARG A 199 -2.62 7.11 -7.23
N ALA A 200 -2.20 7.97 -8.15
CA ALA A 200 -0.87 7.92 -8.74
C ALA A 200 0.19 8.02 -7.64
N LEU A 201 0.08 8.98 -6.71
CA LEU A 201 1.02 9.10 -5.59
C LEU A 201 1.00 7.89 -4.64
N LEU A 202 -0.20 7.37 -4.32
CA LEU A 202 -0.35 6.17 -3.51
C LEU A 202 0.46 5.00 -4.09
N TYR A 203 0.22 4.70 -5.36
CA TYR A 203 0.81 3.53 -6.02
C TYR A 203 2.26 3.76 -6.44
N CYS A 204 2.63 5.00 -6.79
CA CYS A 204 4.02 5.43 -7.00
C CYS A 204 4.89 5.11 -5.79
N ALA A 205 4.49 5.56 -4.59
CA ALA A 205 5.24 5.25 -3.37
C ALA A 205 5.17 3.77 -3.00
N LYS A 206 3.98 3.14 -3.07
CA LYS A 206 3.82 1.72 -2.73
C LYS A 206 4.72 0.82 -3.59
N PHE A 207 4.64 0.93 -4.90
CA PHE A 207 5.37 0.07 -5.81
C PHE A 207 6.81 0.53 -6.03
N GLY A 208 7.09 1.84 -5.98
CA GLY A 208 8.43 2.39 -6.09
C GLY A 208 9.32 1.99 -4.92
N VAL A 209 8.84 2.13 -3.68
CA VAL A 209 9.56 1.68 -2.49
C VAL A 209 9.77 0.16 -2.52
N TYR A 210 8.74 -0.60 -2.90
CA TYR A 210 8.88 -2.05 -3.09
C TYR A 210 9.96 -2.37 -4.12
N ASN A 211 9.94 -1.75 -5.30
CA ASN A 211 10.93 -2.06 -6.35
C ASN A 211 12.35 -1.64 -5.96
N ALA A 212 12.50 -0.53 -5.22
CA ALA A 212 13.77 -0.04 -4.73
C ALA A 212 14.38 -0.91 -3.62
N LEU A 213 13.53 -1.44 -2.72
CA LEU A 213 13.97 -2.14 -1.51
C LEU A 213 13.76 -3.67 -1.55
N ARG A 214 13.09 -4.21 -2.58
CA ARG A 214 12.80 -5.66 -2.64
C ARG A 214 14.06 -6.50 -2.56
N TYR A 215 15.15 -6.06 -3.18
CA TYR A 215 16.44 -6.76 -3.14
C TYR A 215 17.05 -6.75 -1.74
N ASP A 216 16.98 -5.62 -1.04
CA ASP A 216 17.47 -5.51 0.35
C ASP A 216 16.68 -6.40 1.31
N GLY A 217 15.34 -6.38 1.15
CA GLY A 217 14.44 -7.18 1.96
C GLY A 217 14.68 -8.69 1.82
N VAL A 218 15.23 -9.15 0.69
CA VAL A 218 15.58 -10.57 0.52
C VAL A 218 16.72 -10.97 1.45
N TYR A 219 17.75 -10.12 1.55
CA TYR A 219 18.95 -10.42 2.32
C TYR A 219 18.70 -10.33 3.82
N HIS A 220 17.77 -9.47 4.23
CA HIS A 220 17.42 -9.26 5.65
C HIS A 220 16.24 -10.14 6.13
N GLY A 221 15.62 -10.91 5.23
CA GLY A 221 14.55 -11.86 5.53
C GLY A 221 13.13 -11.37 5.24
N THR A 222 12.17 -12.30 5.19
CA THR A 222 10.77 -12.02 4.79
C THR A 222 10.09 -10.95 5.64
N TRP A 223 10.44 -10.85 6.93
CA TRP A 223 9.91 -9.82 7.83
C TRP A 223 10.39 -8.42 7.43
N ALA A 224 11.66 -8.26 7.05
CA ALA A 224 12.21 -6.97 6.61
C ALA A 224 11.56 -6.53 5.30
N LEU A 225 11.40 -7.46 4.35
CA LEU A 225 10.65 -7.22 3.12
C LEU A 225 9.21 -6.77 3.40
N PHE A 226 8.53 -7.41 4.36
CA PHE A 226 7.19 -6.99 4.79
C PHE A 226 7.17 -5.57 5.34
N LEU A 227 8.13 -5.20 6.20
CA LEU A 227 8.24 -3.85 6.74
C LEU A 227 8.51 -2.80 5.66
N TYR A 228 9.37 -3.10 4.67
CA TYR A 228 9.59 -2.20 3.54
C TYR A 228 8.34 -2.01 2.69
N CYS A 229 7.61 -3.08 2.40
CA CYS A 229 6.34 -3.01 1.67
C CYS A 229 5.28 -2.24 2.48
N HIS A 230 5.27 -2.42 3.81
CA HIS A 230 4.36 -1.72 4.72
C HIS A 230 4.69 -0.23 4.79
N PHE A 231 5.96 0.13 4.90
CA PHE A 231 6.44 1.50 4.85
C PHE A 231 6.04 2.17 3.53
N GLY A 232 6.30 1.54 2.38
CA GLY A 232 5.89 2.06 1.07
C GLY A 232 4.38 2.28 0.95
N ALA A 233 3.58 1.33 1.44
CA ALA A 233 2.13 1.46 1.46
C ALA A 233 1.63 2.56 2.42
N CYS A 234 2.26 2.74 3.57
CA CYS A 234 1.95 3.82 4.51
C CYS A 234 2.30 5.20 3.93
N LEU A 235 3.51 5.33 3.38
CA LEU A 235 3.97 6.54 2.72
C LEU A 235 3.03 6.94 1.57
N GLY A 236 2.62 5.98 0.75
CA GLY A 236 1.63 6.22 -0.30
C GLY A 236 0.31 6.76 0.24
N ARG A 237 -0.15 6.30 1.41
CA ARG A 237 -1.36 6.86 2.04
C ARG A 237 -1.17 8.28 2.55
N VAL A 238 -0.02 8.57 3.16
CA VAL A 238 0.33 9.95 3.57
C VAL A 238 0.26 10.87 2.36
N LEU A 239 0.92 10.50 1.26
CA LEU A 239 0.97 11.29 0.03
C LEU A 239 -0.41 11.44 -0.65
N GLN A 240 -1.25 10.42 -0.59
CA GLN A 240 -2.59 10.46 -1.15
C GLN A 240 -3.56 11.32 -0.34
N TYR A 241 -3.39 11.38 0.98
CA TYR A 241 -4.39 11.92 1.89
C TYR A 241 -4.86 13.35 1.57
N PRO A 242 -3.97 14.30 1.21
CA PRO A 242 -4.38 15.64 0.83
C PRO A 242 -5.43 15.70 -0.27
N PHE A 243 -5.27 14.87 -1.30
CA PHE A 243 -6.18 14.81 -2.43
C PHE A 243 -7.53 14.22 -2.04
N LEU A 244 -7.51 13.20 -1.18
CA LEU A 244 -8.73 12.56 -0.68
C LEU A 244 -9.52 13.50 0.23
N SER A 245 -8.85 14.13 1.20
CA SER A 245 -9.43 15.08 2.14
C SER A 245 -10.02 16.28 1.42
N ALA A 246 -9.25 16.92 0.52
CA ALA A 246 -9.73 18.04 -0.27
C ALA A 246 -10.92 17.65 -1.15
N ARG A 247 -10.89 16.48 -1.80
CA ARG A 247 -12.01 15.99 -2.62
C ARG A 247 -13.27 15.81 -1.80
N HIS A 248 -13.17 15.17 -0.63
CA HIS A 248 -14.32 14.90 0.22
C HIS A 248 -14.92 16.19 0.78
N GLN A 249 -14.09 17.09 1.31
CA GLN A 249 -14.57 18.37 1.86
C GLN A 249 -15.17 19.27 0.76
N LEU A 250 -14.55 19.31 -0.42
CA LEU A 250 -15.09 20.07 -1.54
C LEU A 250 -16.44 19.50 -2.01
N HIS A 251 -16.61 18.17 -1.99
CA HIS A 251 -17.89 17.55 -2.32
C HIS A 251 -18.98 17.93 -1.31
N MET A 252 -18.71 17.82 -0.01
CA MET A 252 -19.65 18.19 1.05
C MET A 252 -20.04 19.67 0.99
N ARG A 253 -19.05 20.57 0.80
CA ARG A 253 -19.33 22.02 0.68
C ARG A 253 -20.14 22.34 -0.58
N ASN A 254 -19.81 21.72 -1.71
CA ASN A 254 -20.55 21.95 -2.96
C ASN A 254 -21.98 21.41 -2.94
N GLN A 255 -22.30 20.46 -2.05
CA GLN A 255 -23.69 20.04 -1.83
C GLN A 255 -24.49 21.08 -1.01
N GLN A 256 -23.82 21.83 -0.13
CA GLN A 256 -24.46 22.83 0.73
C GLN A 256 -24.56 24.21 0.07
N THR A 257 -23.63 24.54 -0.84
CA THR A 257 -23.59 25.84 -1.51
C THR A 257 -24.64 25.93 -2.63
N ARG A 258 -25.61 26.85 -2.51
CA ARG A 258 -26.62 27.16 -3.55
C ARG A 258 -26.07 28.00 -4.72
N GLY A 259 -24.81 28.42 -4.66
CA GLY A 259 -24.16 29.30 -5.63
C GLY A 259 -23.13 28.60 -6.54
N ARG A 260 -22.12 29.35 -6.98
CA ARG A 260 -21.05 28.82 -7.84
C ARG A 260 -20.26 27.73 -7.09
N PRO A 261 -19.99 26.57 -7.72
CA PRO A 261 -19.24 25.50 -7.07
C PRO A 261 -17.80 25.96 -6.79
N LEU A 262 -17.32 25.65 -5.59
CA LEU A 262 -15.94 25.89 -5.21
C LEU A 262 -15.01 24.99 -6.03
N THR A 263 -13.87 25.57 -6.42
CA THR A 263 -12.79 24.85 -7.10
C THR A 263 -11.78 24.30 -6.08
N PHE A 264 -11.01 23.28 -6.46
CA PHE A 264 -9.93 22.77 -5.61
C PHE A 264 -8.92 23.86 -5.24
N ARG A 265 -8.54 24.71 -6.20
CA ARG A 265 -7.58 25.80 -5.97
C ARG A 265 -8.12 26.80 -4.95
N SER A 266 -9.36 27.25 -5.10
CA SER A 266 -9.97 28.21 -4.16
C SER A 266 -10.07 27.63 -2.76
N TYR A 267 -10.48 26.36 -2.65
CA TYR A 267 -10.59 25.67 -1.37
C TYR A 267 -9.22 25.49 -0.69
N ILE A 268 -8.18 25.05 -1.41
CA ILE A 268 -6.83 24.90 -0.85
C ILE A 268 -6.28 26.24 -0.36
N MET A 269 -6.47 27.31 -1.14
CA MET A 269 -6.04 28.66 -0.73
C MET A 269 -6.80 29.15 0.50
N GLU A 270 -8.10 28.90 0.58
CA GLU A 270 -8.92 29.25 1.75
C GLU A 270 -8.47 28.49 3.01
N VAL A 271 -8.27 27.16 2.91
CA VAL A 271 -7.81 26.34 4.03
C VAL A 271 -6.42 26.77 4.48
N ARG A 272 -5.51 27.02 3.54
CA ARG A 272 -4.16 27.51 3.84
C ARG A 272 -4.20 28.86 4.59
N ALA A 273 -5.07 29.77 4.17
CA ALA A 273 -5.20 31.09 4.79
C ALA A 273 -5.85 31.05 6.18
N ARG A 274 -6.86 30.20 6.39
CA ARG A 274 -7.66 30.17 7.64
C ARG A 274 -7.13 29.21 8.70
N HIS A 275 -6.59 28.06 8.30
CA HIS A 275 -6.26 26.96 9.21
C HIS A 275 -4.84 26.43 9.06
N GLY A 276 -4.09 26.90 8.06
CA GLY A 276 -2.78 26.36 7.71
C GLY A 276 -2.84 25.04 6.93
N ILE A 277 -1.67 24.53 6.55
CA ILE A 277 -1.52 23.34 5.69
C ILE A 277 -1.82 22.05 6.47
N THR A 278 -1.59 22.03 7.79
CA THR A 278 -1.80 20.87 8.66
C THR A 278 -3.25 20.42 8.70
N LYS A 279 -4.21 21.35 8.57
CA LYS A 279 -5.66 21.06 8.54
C LYS A 279 -6.05 20.07 7.45
N ILE A 280 -5.29 19.99 6.36
CA ILE A 280 -5.54 19.03 5.28
C ILE A 280 -5.37 17.58 5.77
N TYR A 281 -4.51 17.37 6.77
CA TYR A 281 -4.24 16.08 7.40
C TYR A 281 -5.14 15.76 8.60
N ASP A 282 -6.10 16.62 8.93
CA ASP A 282 -7.09 16.34 9.96
C ASP A 282 -7.83 15.05 9.65
N GLY A 283 -7.90 14.14 10.62
CA GLY A 283 -8.53 12.83 10.47
C GLY A 283 -7.65 11.77 9.78
N PHE A 284 -6.41 12.09 9.38
CA PHE A 284 -5.52 11.12 8.73
C PHE A 284 -5.34 9.88 9.60
N PHE A 285 -4.99 10.06 10.87
CA PHE A 285 -4.83 8.95 11.81
C PHE A 285 -6.15 8.27 12.16
N ALA A 286 -7.29 8.96 12.07
CA ALA A 286 -8.62 8.35 12.23
C ALA A 286 -8.89 7.30 11.13
N SER A 287 -8.31 7.47 9.93
CA SER A 287 -8.37 6.48 8.85
C SER A 287 -7.42 5.27 9.03
N ARG A 288 -6.67 5.23 10.14
CA ARG A 288 -5.75 4.13 10.52
C ARG A 288 -4.85 3.67 9.38
N PRO A 289 -4.03 4.59 8.85
CA PRO A 289 -3.27 4.36 7.63
C PRO A 289 -2.31 3.18 7.74
N PHE A 290 -1.77 2.91 8.93
CA PHE A 290 -0.86 1.79 9.19
C PHE A 290 -1.54 0.42 9.11
N LEU A 291 -2.68 0.23 9.79
CA LEU A 291 -3.40 -1.05 9.74
C LEU A 291 -3.94 -1.33 8.34
N ASN A 292 -4.48 -0.30 7.70
CA ASN A 292 -4.99 -0.44 6.34
C ASN A 292 -3.85 -0.79 5.35
N ALA A 293 -2.57 -0.58 5.69
CA ALA A 293 -1.44 -0.81 4.78
C ALA A 293 -1.01 -2.28 4.76
N VAL A 294 -1.38 -3.04 5.79
CA VAL A 294 -1.02 -4.45 5.96
C VAL A 294 -1.44 -5.30 4.76
N PRO A 295 -2.68 -5.25 4.22
CA PRO A 295 -3.05 -6.06 3.07
C PRO A 295 -2.22 -5.74 1.82
N SER A 296 -1.88 -4.47 1.62
CA SER A 296 -1.02 -4.05 0.50
C SER A 296 0.41 -4.56 0.65
N ALA A 297 0.93 -4.59 1.89
CA ALA A 297 2.25 -5.12 2.19
C ALA A 297 2.29 -6.64 2.02
N LEU A 298 1.32 -7.35 2.62
CA LEU A 298 1.14 -8.80 2.47
C LEU A 298 1.09 -9.21 1.00
N LEU A 299 0.32 -8.49 0.17
CA LEU A 299 0.23 -8.78 -1.27
C LEU A 299 1.61 -8.80 -1.94
N LEU A 300 2.40 -7.76 -1.71
CA LEU A 300 3.72 -7.60 -2.34
C LEU A 300 4.73 -8.60 -1.79
N THR A 301 4.75 -8.80 -0.47
CA THR A 301 5.63 -9.77 0.18
C THR A 301 5.31 -11.19 -0.27
N LEU A 302 4.02 -11.57 -0.31
CA LEU A 302 3.59 -12.90 -0.77
C LEU A 302 3.92 -13.10 -2.24
N TYR A 303 3.66 -12.11 -3.10
CA TYR A 303 4.04 -12.15 -4.51
C TYR A 303 5.54 -12.38 -4.67
N ASP A 304 6.37 -11.60 -3.98
CA ASP A 304 7.83 -11.68 -4.08
C ASP A 304 8.38 -13.02 -3.54
N VAL A 305 7.87 -13.51 -2.41
CA VAL A 305 8.26 -14.81 -1.85
C VAL A 305 7.82 -15.97 -2.74
N CYS A 306 6.57 -15.95 -3.24
CA CYS A 306 6.05 -17.03 -4.07
C CYS A 306 6.72 -17.08 -5.44
N THR A 307 6.94 -15.93 -6.08
CA THR A 307 7.63 -15.88 -7.38
C THR A 307 9.06 -16.40 -7.28
N ARG A 308 9.81 -16.03 -6.22
CA ARG A 308 11.16 -16.57 -6.00
C ARG A 308 11.16 -18.06 -5.70
N ARG A 309 10.35 -18.52 -4.75
CA ARG A 309 10.27 -19.96 -4.43
C ARG A 309 9.91 -20.81 -5.64
N LEU A 310 9.00 -20.32 -6.47
CA LEU A 310 8.63 -21.01 -7.71
C LEU A 310 9.76 -20.99 -8.73
N THR A 311 10.46 -19.86 -8.88
CA THR A 311 11.64 -19.75 -9.76
C THR A 311 12.75 -20.70 -9.32
N GLU A 312 13.05 -20.76 -8.02
CA GLU A 312 14.04 -21.67 -7.44
C GLU A 312 13.65 -23.15 -7.64
N HIS A 313 12.36 -23.46 -7.55
CA HIS A 313 11.86 -24.82 -7.77
C HIS A 313 11.96 -25.25 -9.25
N LEU A 314 11.64 -24.34 -10.18
CA LEU A 314 11.65 -24.63 -11.62
C LEU A 314 13.06 -24.59 -12.23
N HIS A 315 13.96 -23.79 -11.67
CA HIS A 315 15.31 -23.56 -12.18
C HIS A 315 16.34 -23.80 -11.06
N PRO A 316 16.55 -25.05 -10.63
CA PRO A 316 17.48 -25.36 -9.53
C PRO A 316 18.93 -24.96 -9.85
N ASP A 317 19.28 -24.84 -11.13
CA ASP A 317 20.61 -24.39 -11.56
C ASP A 317 20.89 -22.92 -11.22
N LEU A 318 19.83 -22.07 -11.18
CA LEU A 318 19.94 -20.68 -10.73
C LEU A 318 20.30 -20.58 -9.24
N ARG A 319 20.08 -21.63 -8.45
CA ARG A 319 20.47 -21.69 -7.03
C ARG A 319 21.99 -21.78 -6.85
N LYS A 320 22.71 -22.32 -7.83
CA LYS A 320 24.17 -22.55 -7.78
C LYS A 320 24.97 -21.34 -8.26
N LEU A 321 24.37 -20.48 -9.08
CA LEU A 321 25.00 -19.24 -9.55
C LEU A 321 25.15 -18.27 -8.37
N HIS A 322 26.40 -17.94 -8.04
CA HIS A 322 26.75 -17.02 -6.95
C HIS A 322 26.12 -15.64 -7.22
N ALA A 323 25.05 -15.33 -6.49
CA ALA A 323 24.42 -14.02 -6.53
C ALA A 323 25.41 -12.97 -5.98
N LYS A 324 25.98 -12.14 -6.86
CA LYS A 324 26.59 -10.89 -6.41
C LYS A 324 25.47 -9.90 -6.16
N VAL A 325 25.39 -9.43 -4.92
CA VAL A 325 24.44 -8.42 -4.48
C VAL A 325 24.80 -7.09 -5.14
N ASP A 326 24.00 -6.63 -6.10
CA ASP A 326 23.99 -5.19 -6.43
C ASP A 326 23.50 -4.48 -5.16
N GLN A 327 24.40 -3.75 -4.51
CA GLN A 327 24.19 -3.21 -3.17
C GLN A 327 22.88 -2.39 -3.10
N PRO A 328 21.97 -2.71 -2.17
CA PRO A 328 20.77 -1.92 -1.96
C PRO A 328 21.10 -0.56 -1.34
N LEU A 329 20.22 0.42 -1.57
CA LEU A 329 20.31 1.82 -1.13
C LEU A 329 20.60 2.01 0.38
N CYS A 330 20.38 1.00 1.21
CA CYS A 330 20.54 1.05 2.66
C CYS A 330 21.62 0.11 3.21
N SER A 331 22.34 -0.65 2.36
CA SER A 331 23.46 -1.47 2.80
C SER A 331 24.63 -0.58 3.21
N THR A 332 24.83 -0.40 4.52
CA THR A 332 26.11 0.10 5.04
C THR A 332 27.20 -0.85 4.59
N ARG A 333 28.02 -0.35 3.67
CA ARG A 333 29.28 -0.90 3.12
C ARG A 333 29.90 -1.96 4.06
N THR A 334 29.50 -3.22 3.90
CA THR A 334 30.07 -4.36 4.63
C THR A 334 31.14 -5.02 3.78
N GLU A 335 32.15 -5.61 4.43
CA GLU A 335 33.38 -6.08 3.81
C GLU A 335 33.16 -7.08 2.66
N PRO A 336 34.03 -7.06 1.64
CA PRO A 336 33.99 -8.04 0.57
C PRO A 336 34.46 -9.38 1.15
N TYR A 337 33.70 -10.44 0.87
CA TYR A 337 33.96 -11.85 1.20
C TYR A 337 33.49 -12.35 2.58
N ALA A 338 32.23 -12.80 2.61
CA ALA A 338 31.98 -14.11 3.23
C ALA A 338 32.47 -15.18 2.24
N SER A 339 33.58 -15.87 2.54
CA SER A 339 34.10 -16.99 1.73
C SER A 339 33.10 -18.15 1.58
N ARG A 340 32.05 -18.14 2.41
CA ARG A 340 30.79 -18.86 2.20
C ARG A 340 29.64 -17.89 2.48
N LEU A 341 28.84 -17.57 1.48
CA LEU A 341 27.53 -16.95 1.71
C LEU A 341 26.74 -17.83 2.69
N PRO A 342 26.02 -17.27 3.67
CA PRO A 342 25.17 -18.08 4.53
C PRO A 342 24.22 -18.88 3.63
N VAL A 343 24.22 -20.20 3.81
CA VAL A 343 23.24 -21.08 3.16
C VAL A 343 21.86 -20.50 3.49
N TYR A 344 21.14 -20.14 2.43
CA TYR A 344 19.84 -19.47 2.51
C TYR A 344 18.95 -20.17 3.56
N GLU A 345 18.49 -19.42 4.58
CA GLU A 345 17.89 -19.98 5.81
C GLU A 345 16.64 -20.84 5.58
N PHE A 346 16.03 -20.82 4.39
CA PHE A 346 14.91 -21.71 4.07
C PHE A 346 15.30 -23.19 3.89
N GLY A 347 16.60 -23.52 3.97
CA GLY A 347 17.10 -24.90 3.93
C GLY A 347 17.24 -25.58 5.29
N LYS A 348 17.13 -24.86 6.42
CA LYS A 348 17.16 -25.47 7.76
C LYS A 348 15.72 -25.79 8.19
N ARG A 349 15.25 -26.99 7.85
CA ARG A 349 14.15 -27.62 8.58
C ARG A 349 14.68 -28.30 9.81
#